data_AF-A0AAV8GDX0-F1
#
_entry.id   AF-A0AAV8GDX0-F1
#
_cell.length_a   1.000
_cell.length_b   1.000
_cell.length_c   1.000
_cell.angle_alpha   90.00
_cell.angle_beta   90.00
_cell.angle_gamma   90.00
#
_symmetry.space_group_name_H-M   'P 1'
#
loop_
_entity.id
_entity.type
_entity.pdbx_description
1 polymer ?
#
loop_
_entity_poly.entity_id
_entity_poly.type
_entity_poly.pdbx_seq_one_letter_code
_entity_poly.pdbx_strand_id
1 'polypeptide(L)'
;MSHLSSSGPSPTNPDSESPHGALFLVLHYLPLRELLAFQSVSRIFCDAISSDPSLWREITVQPPLSSKLSDEALLGISSRAEGTLRSLTLIDCVKISDDGLLTVVEQNPEITKLFVPGCLHLTADGMVEVVKRLHDRKGNVDQLRLRLYGLCNIKKDHLDVLNSFLCKDGSRSKSLMPSFYGSNHSSGSINNDDGRPIDVDMCPICRSVRLVFDCTRDKCRKMEQRWIECRGCFFCIARCEDCGGCIDPDHVCHSESACKHLLCIDCWLQLPKCDTCNRPYCKGHNSFVGPTTGFICQECADGDFLRNVPEAGF
;
A
#
# COMPACT_ATOMS: atom_id res chain seq x y z
N MET A 1 44.78 40.60 55.05
CA MET A 1 45.06 39.76 53.86
C MET A 1 44.77 38.32 54.25
N SER A 2 43.54 37.88 54.03
CA SER A 2 43.11 36.51 54.29
C SER A 2 42.23 36.10 53.11
N HIS A 3 42.78 35.19 52.29
CA HIS A 3 42.14 34.65 51.10
C HIS A 3 40.97 33.74 51.51
N LEU A 4 39.76 34.11 51.10
CA LEU A 4 38.60 33.21 51.02
C LEU A 4 38.57 32.64 49.60
N SER A 5 39.05 31.41 49.44
CA SER A 5 38.85 30.63 48.21
C SER A 5 37.57 29.81 48.36
N SER A 6 36.50 30.30 47.73
CA SER A 6 35.23 29.60 47.58
C SER A 6 35.40 28.43 46.61
N SER A 7 35.16 27.21 47.07
CA SER A 7 35.00 26.01 46.23
C SER A 7 33.70 26.12 45.42
N GLY A 8 33.81 26.49 44.14
CA GLY A 8 32.71 26.34 43.18
C GLY A 8 32.54 24.88 42.77
N PRO A 9 31.31 24.42 42.46
CA PRO A 9 31.08 23.07 41.96
C PRO A 9 31.76 22.90 40.60
N SER A 10 32.39 21.74 40.41
CA SER A 10 32.94 21.31 39.13
C SER A 10 31.87 21.37 38.03
N PRO A 11 32.19 21.82 36.81
CA PRO A 11 31.23 21.83 35.72
C PRO A 11 30.86 20.37 35.39
N THR A 12 29.61 20.00 35.67
CA THR A 12 29.03 18.77 35.14
C THR A 12 29.05 18.86 33.63
N ASN A 13 29.78 17.95 33.00
CA ASN A 13 29.88 17.82 31.55
C ASN A 13 28.46 17.61 30.99
N PRO A 14 27.90 18.50 30.15
CA PRO A 14 26.52 18.38 29.65
C PRO A 14 26.34 17.26 28.60
N ASP A 15 27.42 16.54 28.25
CA ASP A 15 27.44 15.56 27.15
C ASP A 15 27.16 14.11 27.57
N SER A 16 26.64 13.86 28.77
CA SER A 16 26.38 12.47 29.24
C SER A 16 24.92 12.17 29.58
N GLU A 17 23.96 12.98 29.13
CA GLU A 17 22.57 12.60 29.26
C GLU A 17 22.20 11.63 28.15
N SER A 18 22.30 10.33 28.44
CA SER A 18 21.82 9.27 27.55
C SER A 18 20.37 9.55 27.19
N PRO A 19 19.97 9.42 25.91
CA PRO A 19 18.59 9.66 25.52
C PRO A 19 17.64 8.84 26.40
N HIS A 20 16.56 9.47 26.86
CA HIS A 20 15.60 8.80 27.73
C HIS A 20 15.10 7.51 27.07
N GLY A 21 15.03 6.41 27.83
CA GLY A 21 14.62 5.09 27.33
C GLY A 21 13.34 5.06 26.49
N ALA A 22 12.40 5.98 26.75
CA ALA A 22 11.15 6.13 26.00
C ALA A 22 11.39 6.51 24.53
N LEU A 23 12.48 7.18 24.21
CA LEU A 23 12.82 7.57 22.84
C LEU A 23 13.13 6.36 21.96
N PHE A 24 13.66 5.27 22.53
CA PHE A 24 13.89 4.02 21.80
C PHE A 24 12.59 3.29 21.50
N LEU A 25 11.54 3.47 22.32
CA LEU A 25 10.21 2.91 22.04
C LEU A 25 9.56 3.55 20.80
N VAL A 26 9.91 4.80 20.50
CA VAL A 26 9.41 5.52 19.31
C VAL A 26 9.94 4.88 18.02
N LEU A 27 11.11 4.23 18.05
CA LEU A 27 11.74 3.64 16.88
C LEU A 27 10.84 2.59 16.20
N HIS A 28 10.08 1.81 16.96
CA HIS A 28 9.12 0.82 16.44
C HIS A 28 7.94 1.43 15.68
N TYR A 29 7.70 2.73 15.82
CA TYR A 29 6.63 3.45 15.13
C TYR A 29 7.13 4.28 13.95
N LEU A 30 8.45 4.35 13.73
CA LEU A 30 9.02 5.10 12.62
C LEU A 30 8.88 4.31 11.31
N PRO A 31 8.40 4.94 10.22
CA PRO A 31 8.50 4.33 8.91
C PRO A 31 9.97 4.13 8.53
N LEU A 32 10.21 3.23 7.57
CA LEU A 32 11.57 2.81 7.19
C LEU A 32 12.49 4.00 6.87
N ARG A 33 11.98 5.03 6.18
CA ARG A 33 12.78 6.21 5.81
C ARG A 33 13.25 6.96 7.05
N GLU A 34 12.36 7.20 7.99
CA GLU A 34 12.64 7.90 9.23
C GLU A 34 13.55 7.05 10.12
N LEU A 35 13.34 5.73 10.19
CA LEU A 35 14.23 4.82 10.94
C LEU A 35 15.67 4.85 10.41
N LEU A 36 15.85 4.79 9.07
CA LEU A 36 17.16 4.92 8.44
C LEU A 36 17.79 6.30 8.65
N ALA A 37 16.98 7.37 8.68
CA ALA A 37 17.47 8.71 8.97
C ALA A 37 17.91 8.84 10.44
N PHE A 38 17.18 8.26 11.39
CA PHE A 38 17.56 8.25 12.81
C PHE A 38 18.90 7.56 13.06
N GLN A 39 19.23 6.54 12.25
CA GLN A 39 20.51 5.85 12.32
C GLN A 39 21.71 6.78 12.07
N SER A 40 21.55 7.85 11.29
CA SER A 40 22.64 8.79 10.96
C SER A 40 22.74 9.99 11.92
N VAL A 41 21.82 10.14 12.87
CA VAL A 41 21.77 11.29 13.80
C VAL A 41 22.82 11.17 14.91
N SER A 42 23.01 9.98 15.47
CA SER A 42 24.02 9.75 16.52
C SER A 42 24.50 8.29 16.56
N ARG A 43 25.68 8.06 17.14
CA ARG A 43 26.19 6.70 17.36
C ARG A 43 25.28 5.88 18.25
N ILE A 44 24.66 6.48 19.26
CA ILE A 44 23.76 5.80 20.19
C ILE A 44 22.52 5.25 19.46
N PHE A 45 21.91 6.05 18.58
CA PHE A 45 20.79 5.55 17.76
C PHE A 45 21.25 4.54 16.72
N CYS A 46 22.42 4.76 16.11
CA CYS A 46 23.00 3.80 15.18
C CYS A 46 23.16 2.42 15.82
N ASP A 47 23.76 2.37 17.01
CA ASP A 47 24.01 1.14 17.74
C ASP A 47 22.70 0.51 18.22
N ALA A 48 21.77 1.29 18.76
CA ALA A 48 20.47 0.79 19.21
C ALA A 48 19.64 0.19 18.07
N ILE A 49 19.56 0.87 16.91
CA ILE A 49 18.83 0.40 15.73
C ILE A 49 19.49 -0.83 15.10
N SER A 50 20.82 -0.86 15.06
CA SER A 50 21.57 -1.97 14.46
C SER A 50 21.53 -3.23 15.32
N SER A 51 21.32 -3.09 16.63
CA SER A 51 21.33 -4.19 17.60
C SER A 51 19.93 -4.74 17.91
N ASP A 52 18.87 -4.18 17.34
CA ASP A 52 17.49 -4.61 17.58
C ASP A 52 16.83 -5.17 16.29
N PRO A 53 16.87 -6.50 16.09
CA PRO A 53 16.20 -7.15 14.96
C PRO A 53 14.69 -6.93 14.92
N SER A 54 14.06 -6.60 16.06
CA SER A 54 12.60 -6.44 16.14
C SER A 54 12.08 -5.23 15.37
N LEU A 55 12.91 -4.21 15.16
CA LEU A 55 12.62 -3.03 14.33
C LEU A 55 12.44 -3.39 12.85
N TRP A 56 12.97 -4.53 12.42
CA TRP A 56 13.00 -4.96 11.02
C TRP A 56 11.98 -6.07 10.72
N ARG A 57 11.06 -6.37 11.66
CA ARG A 57 10.03 -7.41 11.45
C ARG A 57 8.98 -7.04 10.40
N GLU A 58 8.80 -5.75 10.16
CA GLU A 58 7.86 -5.22 9.19
C GLU A 58 8.55 -4.15 8.34
N ILE A 59 8.84 -4.49 7.09
CA ILE A 59 9.50 -3.59 6.14
C ILE A 59 8.47 -3.15 5.11
N THR A 60 8.25 -1.83 5.02
CA THR A 60 7.46 -1.22 3.96
C THR A 60 8.33 -0.25 3.17
N VAL A 61 8.47 -0.50 1.88
CA VAL A 61 9.09 0.40 0.91
C VAL A 61 8.03 0.90 -0.06
N GLN A 62 7.93 2.21 -0.20
CA GLN A 62 6.99 2.88 -1.09
C GLN A 62 7.63 4.14 -1.70
N PRO A 63 7.01 4.78 -2.70
CA PRO A 63 7.52 6.03 -3.24
C PRO A 63 7.74 7.09 -2.15
N PRO A 64 8.82 7.90 -2.24
CA PRO A 64 9.79 7.96 -3.34
C PRO A 64 10.96 6.96 -3.22
N LEU A 65 11.06 6.19 -2.12
CA LEU A 65 12.21 5.31 -1.85
C LEU A 65 12.27 4.11 -2.82
N SER A 66 11.11 3.60 -3.23
CA SER A 66 10.97 2.44 -4.12
C SER A 66 11.76 2.54 -5.43
N SER A 67 11.80 3.72 -6.04
CA SER A 67 12.53 3.99 -7.29
C SER A 67 14.06 3.82 -7.19
N LYS A 68 14.61 3.85 -5.97
CA LYS A 68 16.05 3.78 -5.70
C LYS A 68 16.49 2.45 -5.10
N LEU A 69 15.56 1.63 -4.63
CA LEU A 69 15.86 0.36 -3.98
C LEU A 69 16.41 -0.65 -5.00
N SER A 70 17.62 -1.16 -4.78
CA SER A 70 18.19 -2.30 -5.53
C SER A 70 18.06 -3.59 -4.73
N ASP A 71 18.34 -4.73 -5.37
CA ASP A 71 18.35 -6.04 -4.71
C ASP A 71 19.35 -6.08 -3.54
N GLU A 72 20.55 -5.53 -3.71
CA GLU A 72 21.58 -5.47 -2.67
C GLU A 72 21.14 -4.59 -1.49
N ALA A 73 20.49 -3.45 -1.78
CA ALA A 73 19.97 -2.57 -0.75
C ALA A 73 18.83 -3.23 0.03
N LEU A 74 17.92 -3.92 -0.66
CA LEU A 74 16.83 -4.67 -0.03
C LEU A 74 17.39 -5.81 0.84
N LEU A 75 18.39 -6.54 0.36
CA LEU A 75 19.07 -7.59 1.13
C LEU A 75 19.76 -7.01 2.37
N GLY A 76 20.47 -5.90 2.23
CA GLY A 76 21.14 -5.21 3.35
C GLY A 76 20.18 -4.69 4.43
N ILE A 77 18.94 -4.34 4.06
CA ILE A 77 17.90 -3.95 5.02
C ILE A 77 17.24 -5.18 5.64
N SER A 78 16.81 -6.15 4.83
CA SER A 78 16.07 -7.34 5.30
C SER A 78 16.90 -8.31 6.14
N SER A 79 18.21 -8.39 5.91
CA SER A 79 19.14 -9.19 6.72
C SER A 79 19.22 -8.74 8.18
N ARG A 80 18.92 -7.47 8.47
CA ARG A 80 18.88 -6.93 9.85
C ARG A 80 17.77 -7.53 10.70
N ALA A 81 16.78 -8.17 10.07
CA ALA A 81 15.74 -8.89 10.78
C ALA A 81 16.22 -10.25 11.32
N GLU A 82 17.41 -10.71 10.95
CA GLU A 82 18.03 -11.97 11.41
C GLU A 82 17.09 -13.18 11.28
N GLY A 83 16.39 -13.25 10.15
CA GLY A 83 15.44 -14.33 9.85
C GLY A 83 14.05 -14.17 10.47
N THR A 84 13.81 -13.09 11.22
CA THR A 84 12.54 -12.83 11.90
C THR A 84 11.59 -11.89 11.16
N LEU A 85 11.92 -11.48 9.92
CA LEU A 85 11.06 -10.65 9.08
C LEU A 85 9.72 -11.35 8.84
N ARG A 86 8.61 -10.68 9.18
CA ARG A 86 7.24 -11.21 9.08
C ARG A 86 6.45 -10.59 7.94
N SER A 87 6.69 -9.31 7.66
CA SER A 87 5.97 -8.54 6.65
C SER A 87 6.95 -7.80 5.75
N LEU A 88 6.87 -8.07 4.45
CA LEU A 88 7.61 -7.34 3.42
C LEU A 88 6.63 -6.75 2.41
N THR A 89 6.57 -5.42 2.37
CA THR A 89 5.73 -4.65 1.44
C THR A 89 6.62 -3.79 0.55
N LEU A 90 6.59 -4.06 -0.76
CA LEU A 90 7.35 -3.39 -1.80
C LEU A 90 6.37 -2.77 -2.81
N ILE A 91 6.16 -1.47 -2.73
CA ILE A 91 5.22 -0.73 -3.60
C ILE A 91 6.02 0.03 -4.66
N ASP A 92 5.75 -0.25 -5.93
CA ASP A 92 6.40 0.37 -7.09
C ASP A 92 7.93 0.24 -7.06
N CYS A 93 8.45 -0.85 -6.48
CA CYS A 93 9.88 -1.15 -6.43
C CYS A 93 10.35 -1.76 -7.76
N VAL A 94 10.36 -0.95 -8.81
CA VAL A 94 10.58 -1.38 -10.21
C VAL A 94 11.96 -1.98 -10.49
N LYS A 95 12.94 -1.84 -9.59
CA LYS A 95 14.30 -2.37 -9.76
C LYS A 95 14.52 -3.72 -9.10
N ILE A 96 13.56 -4.21 -8.31
CA ILE A 96 13.68 -5.48 -7.60
C ILE A 96 13.41 -6.63 -8.55
N SER A 97 14.33 -7.60 -8.57
CA SER A 97 14.24 -8.79 -9.42
C SER A 97 13.72 -10.01 -8.66
N ASP A 98 13.33 -11.05 -9.42
CA ASP A 98 12.94 -12.35 -8.86
C ASP A 98 14.06 -12.94 -7.98
N ASP A 99 15.31 -12.86 -8.42
CA ASP A 99 16.49 -13.38 -7.70
C ASP A 99 16.75 -12.60 -6.40
N GLY A 100 16.62 -11.27 -6.46
CA GLY A 100 16.74 -10.41 -5.29
C GLY A 100 15.71 -10.74 -4.22
N LEU A 101 14.44 -10.87 -4.63
CA LEU A 101 13.36 -11.25 -3.72
C LEU A 101 13.53 -12.69 -3.20
N LEU A 102 13.97 -13.62 -4.05
CA LEU A 102 14.24 -15.00 -3.65
C LEU A 102 15.32 -15.07 -2.56
N THR A 103 16.41 -14.32 -2.72
CA THR A 103 17.49 -14.25 -1.72
C THR A 103 16.97 -13.72 -0.37
N VAL A 104 16.08 -12.73 -0.39
CA VAL A 104 15.48 -12.16 0.84
C VAL A 104 14.65 -13.21 1.57
N VAL A 105 13.80 -13.96 0.86
CA VAL A 105 12.94 -14.98 1.50
C VAL A 105 13.73 -16.21 1.96
N GLU A 106 14.86 -16.51 1.32
CA GLU A 106 15.77 -17.57 1.77
C GLU A 106 16.37 -17.29 3.15
N GLN A 107 16.66 -16.01 3.44
CA GLN A 107 17.19 -15.54 4.73
C GLN A 107 16.10 -15.31 5.77
N ASN A 108 14.85 -15.14 5.34
CA ASN A 108 13.72 -14.77 6.20
C ASN A 108 12.54 -15.75 6.03
N PRO A 109 12.66 -16.97 6.55
CA PRO A 109 11.62 -17.99 6.39
C PRO A 109 10.33 -17.66 7.16
N GLU A 110 10.36 -16.70 8.09
CA GLU A 110 9.20 -16.32 8.90
C GLU A 110 8.20 -15.37 8.22
N ILE A 111 8.44 -14.98 6.97
CA ILE A 111 7.54 -14.11 6.21
C ILE A 111 6.14 -14.73 6.13
N THR A 112 5.14 -13.92 6.49
CA THR A 112 3.71 -14.25 6.42
C THR A 112 2.92 -13.22 5.61
N LYS A 113 3.50 -12.06 5.30
CA LYS A 113 2.91 -11.08 4.41
C LYS A 113 3.96 -10.67 3.38
N LEU A 114 3.66 -10.89 2.11
CA LEU A 114 4.51 -10.51 1.00
C LEU A 114 3.68 -9.76 -0.04
N PHE A 115 3.79 -8.43 0.00
CA PHE A 115 3.03 -7.53 -0.86
C PHE A 115 4.00 -6.89 -1.83
N VAL A 116 3.84 -7.11 -3.13
CA VAL A 116 4.78 -6.63 -4.16
C VAL A 116 4.10 -5.86 -5.30
N PRO A 117 3.18 -4.94 -4.99
CA PRO A 117 2.44 -4.30 -6.05
C PRO A 117 3.25 -3.30 -6.86
N GLY A 118 2.99 -3.29 -8.18
CA GLY A 118 3.70 -2.39 -9.10
C GLY A 118 5.19 -2.71 -9.27
N CYS A 119 5.68 -3.84 -8.72
CA CYS A 119 7.03 -4.33 -8.94
C CYS A 119 7.15 -4.96 -10.33
N LEU A 120 7.31 -4.14 -11.37
CA LEU A 120 7.22 -4.55 -12.78
C LEU A 120 8.28 -5.56 -13.26
N HIS A 121 9.39 -5.71 -12.53
CA HIS A 121 10.45 -6.67 -12.84
C HIS A 121 10.29 -8.01 -12.12
N LEU A 122 9.29 -8.15 -11.25
CA LEU A 122 8.91 -9.44 -10.71
C LEU A 122 7.99 -10.17 -11.69
N THR A 123 8.19 -11.48 -11.82
CA THR A 123 7.42 -12.31 -12.73
C THR A 123 6.51 -13.28 -11.97
N ALA A 124 5.48 -13.78 -12.65
CA ALA A 124 4.60 -14.77 -12.06
C ALA A 124 5.34 -16.08 -11.71
N ASP A 125 6.32 -16.48 -12.54
CA ASP A 125 7.19 -17.64 -12.29
C ASP A 125 8.09 -17.41 -11.08
N GLY A 126 8.70 -16.22 -10.97
CA GLY A 126 9.49 -15.83 -9.80
C GLY A 126 8.67 -15.85 -8.51
N MET A 127 7.43 -15.36 -8.55
CA MET A 127 6.53 -15.42 -7.40
C MET A 127 6.16 -16.85 -7.01
N VAL A 128 5.98 -17.75 -7.97
CA VAL A 128 5.77 -19.19 -7.70
C VAL A 128 6.99 -19.78 -6.98
N GLU A 129 8.20 -19.50 -7.46
CA GLU A 129 9.43 -20.01 -6.82
C GLU A 129 9.64 -19.42 -5.43
N VAL A 130 9.36 -18.13 -5.23
CA VAL A 130 9.41 -17.46 -3.92
C VAL A 130 8.46 -18.12 -2.92
N VAL A 131 7.21 -18.37 -3.32
CA VAL A 131 6.20 -19.00 -2.44
C VAL A 131 6.56 -20.44 -2.14
N LYS A 132 7.01 -21.19 -3.15
CA LYS A 132 7.52 -22.55 -2.98
C LYS A 132 8.68 -22.58 -1.98
N ARG A 133 9.63 -21.63 -2.09
CA ARG A 133 10.77 -21.55 -1.17
C ARG A 133 10.34 -21.28 0.27
N LEU A 134 9.38 -20.37 0.48
CA LEU A 134 8.82 -20.11 1.80
C LEU A 134 8.12 -21.35 2.37
N HIS A 135 7.34 -22.05 1.54
CA HIS A 135 6.72 -23.32 1.91
C HIS A 135 7.75 -24.38 2.30
N ASP A 136 8.82 -24.55 1.53
CA ASP A 136 9.87 -25.55 1.80
C ASP A 136 10.64 -25.25 3.10
N ARG A 137 10.79 -23.97 3.48
CA ARG A 137 11.52 -23.54 4.68
C ARG A 137 10.65 -23.55 5.94
N LYS A 138 9.45 -22.97 5.88
CA LYS A 138 8.54 -22.79 7.02
C LYS A 138 7.61 -24.00 7.21
N GLY A 139 7.42 -24.79 6.16
CA GLY A 139 6.38 -25.78 6.05
C GLY A 139 5.05 -25.13 5.70
N ASN A 140 4.09 -25.21 6.61
CA ASN A 140 2.73 -24.76 6.33
C ASN A 140 2.63 -23.22 6.20
N VAL A 141 2.39 -22.75 4.98
CA VAL A 141 2.19 -21.33 4.64
C VAL A 141 0.70 -20.94 4.53
N ASP A 142 -0.21 -21.65 5.20
CA ASP A 142 -1.65 -21.30 5.30
C ASP A 142 -1.90 -19.84 5.77
N GLN A 143 -0.93 -19.24 6.47
CA GLN A 143 -1.01 -17.87 6.97
C GLN A 143 -0.37 -16.84 6.03
N LEU A 144 0.26 -17.29 4.94
CA LEU A 144 0.90 -16.40 3.97
C LEU A 144 -0.17 -15.59 3.23
N ARG A 145 0.03 -14.29 3.20
CA ARG A 145 -0.80 -13.33 2.49
C ARG A 145 0.03 -12.70 1.39
N LEU A 146 -0.46 -12.82 0.17
CA LEU A 146 0.16 -12.28 -1.03
C LEU A 146 -0.68 -11.13 -1.59
N ARG A 147 0.01 -10.09 -2.04
CA ARG A 147 -0.58 -9.02 -2.85
C ARG A 147 0.24 -8.86 -4.12
N LEU A 148 -0.35 -9.27 -5.24
CA LEU A 148 0.30 -9.38 -6.54
C LEU A 148 -0.29 -8.42 -7.57
N TYR A 149 -1.23 -7.55 -7.18
CA TYR A 149 -1.81 -6.60 -8.12
C TYR A 149 -0.74 -5.72 -8.77
N GLY A 150 -0.89 -5.45 -10.06
CA GLY A 150 0.11 -4.69 -10.84
C GLY A 150 1.24 -5.55 -11.41
N LEU A 151 1.40 -6.82 -11.00
CA LEU A 151 2.20 -7.76 -11.76
C LEU A 151 1.50 -8.10 -13.08
N CYS A 152 2.28 -8.14 -14.16
CA CYS A 152 1.78 -8.48 -15.49
C CYS A 152 1.87 -9.99 -15.75
N ASN A 153 1.07 -10.47 -16.70
CA ASN A 153 1.17 -11.83 -17.24
C ASN A 153 0.99 -12.99 -16.24
N ILE A 154 0.33 -12.77 -15.10
CA ILE A 154 -0.12 -13.89 -14.26
C ILE A 154 -1.16 -14.70 -15.04
N LYS A 155 -0.89 -16.00 -15.24
CA LYS A 155 -1.78 -16.95 -15.91
C LYS A 155 -2.54 -17.76 -14.87
N LYS A 156 -3.60 -18.44 -15.32
CA LYS A 156 -4.39 -19.34 -14.47
C LYS A 156 -3.51 -20.42 -13.82
N ASP A 157 -2.59 -21.02 -14.56
CA ASP A 157 -1.73 -22.08 -14.03
C ASP A 157 -0.84 -21.57 -12.88
N HIS A 158 -0.31 -20.35 -12.99
CA HIS A 158 0.42 -19.72 -11.87
C HIS A 158 -0.49 -19.52 -10.66
N LEU A 159 -1.72 -19.03 -10.87
CA LEU A 159 -2.69 -18.83 -9.80
C LEU A 159 -3.09 -20.15 -9.13
N ASP A 160 -3.28 -21.22 -9.91
CA ASP A 160 -3.62 -22.55 -9.41
C ASP A 160 -2.47 -23.12 -8.55
N VAL A 161 -1.21 -22.95 -8.99
CA VAL A 161 -0.01 -23.33 -8.21
C VAL A 161 0.12 -22.49 -6.94
N LEU A 162 -0.05 -21.18 -7.00
CA LEU A 162 0.00 -20.33 -5.80
C LEU A 162 -1.09 -20.75 -4.79
N ASN A 163 -2.31 -20.97 -5.25
CA ASN A 163 -3.42 -21.38 -4.39
C ASN A 163 -3.22 -22.75 -3.75
N SER A 164 -2.51 -23.69 -4.39
CA SER A 164 -2.24 -25.00 -3.79
C SER A 164 -1.33 -24.91 -2.56
N PHE A 165 -0.50 -23.87 -2.47
CA PHE A 165 0.29 -23.58 -1.27
C PHE A 165 -0.49 -22.78 -0.22
N LEU A 166 -1.38 -21.87 -0.65
CA LEU A 166 -2.07 -20.92 0.23
C LEU A 166 -3.38 -21.45 0.83
N CYS A 167 -4.03 -22.41 0.19
CA CYS A 167 -5.34 -22.93 0.59
C CYS A 167 -5.29 -24.44 0.81
N LYS A 168 -5.80 -24.92 1.95
CA LYS A 168 -6.04 -26.36 2.13
C LYS A 168 -7.18 -26.85 1.24
N ASP A 169 -6.95 -28.00 0.61
CA ASP A 169 -7.95 -28.80 -0.14
C ASP A 169 -9.20 -29.04 0.73
N GLY A 170 -10.20 -28.16 0.59
CA GLY A 170 -11.46 -28.26 1.33
C GLY A 170 -12.14 -26.93 1.65
N SER A 171 -11.43 -25.79 1.57
CA SER A 171 -12.01 -24.47 1.88
C SER A 171 -12.40 -23.64 0.66
N ARG A 172 -12.56 -24.22 -0.52
CA ARG A 172 -13.08 -23.51 -1.72
C ARG A 172 -14.53 -23.00 -1.53
N SER A 173 -15.19 -23.37 -0.43
CA SER A 173 -16.59 -23.04 -0.10
C SER A 173 -16.75 -22.39 1.30
N LYS A 174 -15.80 -21.59 1.76
CA LYS A 174 -16.11 -20.60 2.81
C LYS A 174 -16.28 -19.26 2.11
N SER A 175 -17.55 -18.88 1.88
CA SER A 175 -18.03 -17.54 1.54
C SER A 175 -16.88 -16.54 1.39
N LEU A 176 -16.31 -16.42 0.17
CA LEU A 176 -15.24 -15.46 -0.09
C LEU A 176 -15.73 -14.10 0.43
N MET A 177 -15.00 -13.50 1.37
CA MET A 177 -15.28 -12.14 1.77
C MET A 177 -15.34 -11.29 0.50
N PRO A 178 -16.44 -10.55 0.27
CA PRO A 178 -16.59 -9.80 -0.96
C PRO A 178 -15.41 -8.85 -1.18
N SER A 179 -14.90 -8.81 -2.41
CA SER A 179 -13.83 -7.92 -2.83
C SER A 179 -14.43 -6.62 -3.35
N PHE A 180 -14.58 -5.61 -2.51
CA PHE A 180 -15.20 -4.36 -2.97
C PHE A 180 -14.19 -3.39 -3.60
N TYR A 181 -14.69 -2.61 -4.55
CA TYR A 181 -13.96 -1.52 -5.20
C TYR A 181 -14.05 -0.22 -4.37
N GLY A 182 -12.98 0.59 -4.27
CA GLY A 182 -12.95 1.87 -3.55
C GLY A 182 -12.61 1.77 -2.06
N SER A 183 -12.01 2.76 -1.38
CA SER A 183 -11.96 4.22 -1.61
C SER A 183 -10.52 4.83 -1.57
N ASN A 184 -9.46 4.02 -1.70
CA ASN A 184 -8.07 4.45 -1.51
C ASN A 184 -7.12 3.98 -2.64
N HIS A 185 -7.61 3.89 -3.89
CA HIS A 185 -6.77 3.50 -5.03
C HIS A 185 -5.75 4.57 -5.45
N SER A 186 -5.80 5.78 -4.87
CA SER A 186 -5.00 6.93 -5.32
C SER A 186 -3.88 7.35 -4.36
N SER A 187 -3.76 6.77 -3.16
CA SER A 187 -2.57 6.90 -2.29
C SER A 187 -2.72 6.03 -1.04
N GLY A 188 -1.91 4.97 -0.94
CA GLY A 188 -1.48 4.43 0.36
C GLY A 188 -2.26 3.28 1.03
N SER A 189 -3.42 2.83 0.54
CA SER A 189 -4.21 1.80 1.25
C SER A 189 -4.46 0.51 0.47
N ILE A 190 -3.61 0.22 -0.50
CA ILE A 190 -3.60 -1.09 -1.15
C ILE A 190 -2.99 -2.18 -0.23
N ASN A 191 -2.64 -1.76 0.99
CA ASN A 191 -2.21 -2.55 2.13
C ASN A 191 -3.38 -3.01 3.03
N ASN A 192 -4.65 -2.90 2.59
CA ASN A 192 -5.76 -3.45 3.35
C ASN A 192 -5.67 -4.98 3.32
N ASP A 193 -4.96 -5.49 4.33
CA ASP A 193 -4.87 -6.88 4.68
C ASP A 193 -6.23 -7.34 5.24
N ASP A 194 -7.20 -7.50 4.34
CA ASP A 194 -8.55 -7.99 4.63
C ASP A 194 -8.61 -9.50 4.94
N GLY A 195 -7.45 -10.09 5.24
CA GLY A 195 -7.30 -11.48 5.64
C GLY A 195 -7.32 -12.48 4.48
N ARG A 196 -7.57 -12.07 3.23
CA ARG A 196 -7.54 -13.02 2.10
C ARG A 196 -6.10 -13.46 1.80
N PRO A 197 -5.87 -14.74 1.45
CA PRO A 197 -4.53 -15.24 1.12
C PRO A 197 -3.90 -14.59 -0.12
N ILE A 198 -4.70 -14.25 -1.14
CA ILE A 198 -4.23 -13.62 -2.39
C ILE A 198 -5.30 -12.65 -2.92
N ASP A 199 -4.88 -11.53 -3.50
CA ASP A 199 -5.76 -10.46 -3.99
C ASP A 199 -6.22 -10.59 -5.45
N VAL A 200 -5.52 -11.39 -6.25
CA VAL A 200 -5.86 -11.64 -7.64
C VAL A 200 -6.70 -12.91 -7.82
N ASP A 201 -7.58 -12.88 -8.80
CA ASP A 201 -8.40 -14.02 -9.21
C ASP A 201 -8.66 -13.98 -10.73
N MET A 202 -9.15 -15.08 -11.30
CA MET A 202 -9.60 -15.14 -12.68
C MET A 202 -10.90 -14.35 -12.85
N CYS A 203 -10.86 -13.29 -13.67
CA CYS A 203 -12.06 -12.53 -14.02
C CYS A 203 -13.08 -13.42 -14.77
N PRO A 204 -14.35 -13.51 -14.35
CA PRO A 204 -15.34 -14.38 -15.01
C PRO A 204 -15.66 -13.94 -16.45
N ILE A 205 -15.44 -12.65 -16.76
CA ILE A 205 -15.74 -12.04 -18.06
C ILE A 205 -14.56 -12.22 -19.02
N CYS A 206 -13.40 -11.62 -18.74
CA CYS A 206 -12.24 -11.65 -19.66
C CYS A 206 -11.26 -12.80 -19.42
N ARG A 207 -11.48 -13.63 -18.40
CA ARG A 207 -10.63 -14.80 -18.05
C ARG A 207 -9.17 -14.50 -17.76
N SER A 208 -8.82 -13.22 -17.59
CA SER A 208 -7.49 -12.80 -17.12
C SER A 208 -7.40 -12.89 -15.59
N VAL A 209 -6.23 -13.27 -15.07
CA VAL A 209 -5.93 -13.17 -13.64
C VAL A 209 -5.55 -11.74 -13.30
N ARG A 210 -6.26 -11.12 -12.35
CA ARG A 210 -6.04 -9.74 -11.86
C ARG A 210 -6.91 -9.47 -10.63
N LEU A 211 -6.91 -8.24 -10.11
CA LEU A 211 -7.91 -7.82 -9.12
C LEU A 211 -9.32 -8.01 -9.69
N VAL A 212 -10.15 -8.77 -8.96
CA VAL A 212 -11.56 -8.99 -9.27
C VAL A 212 -12.39 -8.46 -8.11
N PHE A 213 -13.44 -7.71 -8.46
CA PHE A 213 -14.28 -7.02 -7.50
C PHE A 213 -15.72 -7.50 -7.58
N ASP A 214 -16.35 -7.65 -6.42
CA ASP A 214 -17.78 -7.79 -6.20
C ASP A 214 -18.44 -6.41 -6.12
N CYS A 215 -19.72 -6.35 -6.47
CA CYS A 215 -20.50 -5.12 -6.40
C CYS A 215 -20.97 -4.84 -4.97
N THR A 216 -20.87 -3.60 -4.51
CA THR A 216 -21.41 -3.17 -3.21
C THR A 216 -22.93 -3.01 -3.19
N ARG A 217 -23.60 -2.93 -4.35
CA ARG A 217 -25.06 -2.74 -4.42
C ARG A 217 -25.79 -4.01 -3.95
N ASP A 218 -26.69 -3.84 -2.98
CA ASP A 218 -27.48 -4.94 -2.43
C ASP A 218 -28.26 -5.74 -3.46
N LYS A 219 -28.82 -5.07 -4.49
CA LYS A 219 -29.54 -5.75 -5.57
C LYS A 219 -28.63 -6.72 -6.32
N CYS A 220 -27.41 -6.31 -6.64
CA CYS A 220 -26.42 -7.16 -7.30
C CYS A 220 -26.01 -8.33 -6.39
N ARG A 221 -25.95 -8.09 -5.07
CA ARG A 221 -25.54 -9.09 -4.09
C ARG A 221 -26.62 -10.14 -3.77
N LYS A 222 -27.89 -9.79 -3.91
CA LYS A 222 -29.01 -10.70 -3.63
C LYS A 222 -29.44 -11.54 -4.83
N MET A 223 -28.86 -11.32 -6.00
CA MET A 223 -29.15 -12.12 -7.20
C MET A 223 -28.35 -13.43 -7.16
N GLU A 224 -28.90 -14.47 -6.56
CA GLU A 224 -28.26 -15.80 -6.46
C GLU A 224 -27.82 -16.38 -7.82
N GLN A 225 -28.55 -16.09 -8.90
CA GLN A 225 -28.28 -16.63 -10.25
C GLN A 225 -27.48 -15.68 -11.15
N ARG A 226 -27.43 -14.37 -10.85
CA ARG A 226 -26.74 -13.36 -11.68
C ARG A 226 -25.55 -12.70 -10.98
N TRP A 227 -25.17 -13.18 -9.79
CA TRP A 227 -24.01 -12.66 -9.04
C TRP A 227 -22.74 -12.60 -9.90
N ILE A 228 -22.53 -13.63 -10.74
CA ILE A 228 -21.39 -13.73 -11.66
C ILE A 228 -21.35 -12.54 -12.64
N GLU A 229 -22.49 -11.94 -12.99
CA GLU A 229 -22.57 -10.79 -13.89
C GLU A 229 -22.08 -9.49 -13.24
N CYS A 230 -22.13 -9.39 -11.91
CA CYS A 230 -21.69 -8.21 -11.16
C CYS A 230 -20.32 -8.38 -10.50
N ARG A 231 -19.63 -9.48 -10.81
CA ARG A 231 -18.26 -9.77 -10.38
C ARG A 231 -17.33 -9.65 -11.57
N GLY A 232 -16.27 -8.85 -11.45
CA GLY A 232 -15.40 -8.59 -12.58
C GLY A 232 -14.21 -7.73 -12.22
N CYS A 233 -13.22 -7.71 -13.11
CA CYS A 233 -12.08 -6.83 -12.97
C CYS A 233 -12.43 -5.39 -13.33
N PHE A 234 -11.52 -4.47 -12.98
CA PHE A 234 -11.65 -3.04 -13.27
C PHE A 234 -11.90 -2.70 -14.75
N PHE A 235 -11.41 -3.53 -15.69
CA PHE A 235 -11.59 -3.30 -17.13
C PHE A 235 -12.92 -3.83 -17.68
N CYS A 236 -13.54 -4.81 -17.01
CA CYS A 236 -14.77 -5.44 -17.51
C CYS A 236 -16.04 -4.82 -16.94
N ILE A 237 -15.97 -4.28 -15.71
CA ILE A 237 -17.11 -3.66 -15.06
C ILE A 237 -16.69 -2.31 -14.53
N ALA A 238 -17.31 -1.26 -15.05
CA ALA A 238 -17.17 0.09 -14.56
C ALA A 238 -17.78 0.22 -13.15
N ARG A 239 -17.07 0.87 -12.22
CA ARG A 239 -17.49 0.99 -10.82
C ARG A 239 -17.39 2.41 -10.32
N CYS A 240 -18.27 2.75 -9.37
CA CYS A 240 -18.24 4.03 -8.70
C CYS A 240 -17.04 4.11 -7.76
N GLU A 241 -16.22 5.17 -7.89
CA GLU A 241 -15.04 5.40 -7.04
C GLU A 241 -15.39 5.60 -5.57
N ASP A 242 -16.55 6.21 -5.28
CA ASP A 242 -16.96 6.50 -3.90
C ASP A 242 -17.55 5.28 -3.19
N CYS A 243 -18.47 4.55 -3.85
CA CYS A 243 -19.23 3.48 -3.20
C CYS A 243 -18.88 2.07 -3.67
N GLY A 244 -18.05 1.88 -4.70
CA GLY A 244 -17.68 0.56 -5.22
C GLY A 244 -18.74 -0.15 -6.08
N GLY A 245 -19.93 0.45 -6.24
CA GLY A 245 -21.05 -0.17 -6.93
C GLY A 245 -20.84 -0.24 -8.45
N CYS A 246 -21.35 -1.29 -9.12
CA CYS A 246 -21.43 -1.34 -10.58
C CYS A 246 -22.06 -0.06 -11.13
N ILE A 247 -21.54 0.43 -12.24
CA ILE A 247 -22.15 1.50 -13.02
C ILE A 247 -22.60 0.87 -14.32
N ASP A 248 -23.89 1.01 -14.59
CA ASP A 248 -24.47 0.64 -15.88
C ASP A 248 -23.96 1.66 -16.92
N PRO A 249 -23.36 1.20 -18.04
CA PRO A 249 -22.89 2.09 -19.12
C PRO A 249 -23.93 3.11 -19.57
N ASP A 250 -25.21 2.74 -19.56
CA ASP A 250 -26.32 3.62 -19.96
C ASP A 250 -26.72 4.64 -18.88
N HIS A 251 -26.27 4.41 -17.64
CA HIS A 251 -26.53 5.28 -16.47
C HIS A 251 -25.24 5.89 -15.92
N VAL A 252 -24.21 6.02 -16.76
CA VAL A 252 -23.01 6.79 -16.43
C VAL A 252 -23.40 8.26 -16.31
N CYS A 253 -22.99 8.90 -15.22
CA CYS A 253 -23.10 10.35 -15.14
C CYS A 253 -22.10 10.96 -16.15
N HIS A 254 -22.60 11.52 -17.26
CA HIS A 254 -21.76 12.12 -18.30
C HIS A 254 -20.98 13.35 -17.82
N SER A 255 -21.32 13.91 -16.65
CA SER A 255 -20.48 14.91 -16.00
C SER A 255 -19.39 14.22 -15.19
N GLU A 256 -18.19 14.18 -15.74
CA GLU A 256 -16.98 13.73 -15.06
C GLU A 256 -16.85 14.40 -13.68
N SER A 257 -16.42 13.64 -12.67
CA SER A 257 -16.00 14.24 -11.41
C SER A 257 -14.82 15.19 -11.65
N ALA A 258 -14.62 16.17 -10.76
CA ALA A 258 -13.46 17.07 -10.87
C ALA A 258 -12.10 16.35 -10.73
N CYS A 259 -12.12 15.09 -10.28
CA CYS A 259 -10.95 14.21 -10.22
C CYS A 259 -10.90 13.15 -11.34
N LYS A 260 -11.74 13.26 -12.38
CA LYS A 260 -11.84 12.33 -13.54
C LYS A 260 -12.15 10.87 -13.19
N HIS A 261 -12.57 10.61 -11.95
CA HIS A 261 -13.08 9.32 -11.52
C HIS A 261 -14.55 9.14 -11.88
N LEU A 262 -14.93 7.89 -12.11
CA LEU A 262 -16.29 7.51 -12.42
C LEU A 262 -17.15 7.48 -11.15
N LEU A 263 -18.28 8.18 -11.15
CA LEU A 263 -19.24 8.21 -10.04
C LEU A 263 -20.61 7.75 -10.51
N CYS A 264 -21.32 6.99 -9.68
CA CYS A 264 -22.73 6.74 -9.91
C CYS A 264 -23.53 8.02 -9.60
N ILE A 265 -24.74 8.12 -10.17
CA ILE A 265 -25.62 9.27 -9.98
C ILE A 265 -25.92 9.56 -8.49
N ASP A 266 -26.11 8.51 -7.69
CA ASP A 266 -26.40 8.65 -6.26
C ASP A 266 -25.22 9.31 -5.52
N CYS A 267 -23.99 8.83 -5.73
CA CYS A 267 -22.80 9.44 -5.15
C CYS A 267 -22.55 10.85 -5.70
N TRP A 268 -22.77 11.07 -7.00
CA TRP A 268 -22.61 12.38 -7.62
C TRP A 268 -23.52 13.45 -6.98
N LEU A 269 -24.74 13.08 -6.59
CA LEU A 269 -25.70 13.97 -5.95
C LEU A 269 -25.34 14.27 -4.48
N GLN A 270 -24.72 13.32 -3.78
CA GLN A 270 -24.45 13.43 -2.34
C GLN A 270 -23.07 14.02 -2.02
N LEU A 271 -22.13 13.98 -2.96
CA LEU A 271 -20.77 14.48 -2.73
C LEU A 271 -20.71 16.01 -2.78
N PRO A 272 -19.86 16.64 -1.95
CA PRO A 272 -19.55 18.06 -2.05
C PRO A 272 -19.06 18.43 -3.46
N LYS A 273 -19.47 19.60 -3.94
CA LYS A 273 -19.19 20.06 -5.31
C LYS A 273 -18.30 21.29 -5.30
N CYS A 274 -17.47 21.39 -6.33
CA CYS A 274 -16.65 22.58 -6.55
C CYS A 274 -17.56 23.79 -6.78
N ASP A 275 -17.34 24.88 -6.06
CA ASP A 275 -18.16 26.10 -6.16
C ASP A 275 -18.08 26.72 -7.56
N THR A 276 -16.98 26.51 -8.28
CA THR A 276 -16.73 27.08 -9.62
C THR A 276 -17.32 26.23 -10.74
N CYS A 277 -17.08 24.91 -10.74
CA CYS A 277 -17.48 24.04 -11.85
C CYS A 277 -18.68 23.12 -11.52
N ASN A 278 -19.17 23.14 -10.28
CA ASN A 278 -20.28 22.32 -9.79
C ASN A 278 -20.06 20.80 -9.99
N ARG A 279 -18.81 20.36 -10.14
CA ARG A 279 -18.45 18.93 -10.24
C ARG A 279 -18.09 18.40 -8.86
N PRO A 280 -18.51 17.16 -8.50
CA PRO A 280 -18.14 16.55 -7.25
C PRO A 280 -16.67 16.15 -7.23
N TYR A 281 -16.11 16.08 -6.02
CA TYR A 281 -14.79 15.50 -5.76
C TYR A 281 -14.97 14.19 -4.99
N CYS A 282 -14.32 13.11 -5.44
CA CYS A 282 -14.46 11.84 -4.73
C CYS A 282 -13.72 11.89 -3.38
N LYS A 283 -14.19 11.11 -2.41
CA LYS A 283 -13.62 11.08 -1.05
C LYS A 283 -12.14 10.70 -1.02
N GLY A 284 -11.69 9.87 -1.96
CA GLY A 284 -10.28 9.46 -2.06
C GLY A 284 -9.29 10.61 -2.31
N HIS A 285 -9.79 11.78 -2.73
CA HIS A 285 -8.97 12.99 -2.93
C HIS A 285 -9.31 14.10 -1.94
N ASN A 286 -10.09 13.84 -0.89
CA ASN A 286 -10.66 14.84 0.03
C ASN A 286 -9.66 15.66 0.87
N SER A 287 -8.35 15.58 0.62
CA SER A 287 -7.29 16.33 1.31
C SER A 287 -7.41 17.86 1.20
N PHE A 288 -8.39 18.38 0.44
CA PHE A 288 -8.56 19.81 0.14
C PHE A 288 -9.81 20.46 0.76
N VAL A 289 -10.61 19.74 1.56
CA VAL A 289 -11.83 20.33 2.17
C VAL A 289 -11.49 20.93 3.53
N GLY A 290 -11.24 22.24 3.54
CA GLY A 290 -11.19 23.05 4.76
C GLY A 290 -12.59 23.16 5.40
N PRO A 291 -12.70 23.28 6.74
CA PRO A 291 -13.97 23.15 7.45
C PRO A 291 -14.95 24.32 7.27
N THR A 292 -14.57 25.44 6.65
CA THR A 292 -15.35 26.70 6.76
C THR A 292 -15.43 27.55 5.49
N THR A 293 -14.77 27.20 4.39
CA THR A 293 -14.82 27.94 3.11
C THR A 293 -15.04 26.92 2.01
N GLY A 294 -15.96 27.20 1.09
CA GLY A 294 -16.39 26.27 0.07
C GLY A 294 -15.25 25.64 -0.75
N PHE A 295 -15.57 24.54 -1.44
CA PHE A 295 -14.59 23.68 -2.07
C PHE A 295 -14.30 24.18 -3.50
N ILE A 296 -13.03 24.39 -3.83
CA ILE A 296 -12.59 24.66 -5.21
C ILE A 296 -11.66 23.51 -5.63
N CYS A 297 -11.96 22.86 -6.75
CA CYS A 297 -11.13 21.76 -7.24
C CYS A 297 -9.81 22.26 -7.85
N GLN A 298 -8.81 21.39 -7.89
CA GLN A 298 -7.47 21.70 -8.42
C GLN A 298 -7.51 22.28 -9.85
N GLU A 299 -8.32 21.71 -10.76
CA GLU A 299 -8.45 22.24 -12.12
C GLU A 299 -8.98 23.69 -12.15
N CYS A 300 -9.91 24.04 -11.25
CA CYS A 300 -10.42 25.41 -11.15
C CYS A 300 -9.42 26.35 -10.46
N ALA A 301 -8.70 25.87 -9.44
CA ALA A 301 -7.66 26.64 -8.75
C ALA A 301 -6.49 26.99 -9.70
N ASP A 302 -6.05 26.03 -10.51
CA ASP A 302 -4.99 26.23 -11.50
C ASP A 302 -5.47 27.12 -12.67
N GLY A 303 -6.75 27.00 -13.05
CA GLY A 303 -7.38 27.82 -14.09
C GLY A 303 -7.57 29.29 -13.70
N ASP A 304 -7.82 29.58 -12.42
CA ASP A 304 -7.89 30.97 -11.90
C ASP A 304 -6.51 31.63 -11.85
N PHE A 305 -5.43 30.86 -11.68
CA PHE A 305 -4.06 31.39 -11.77
C PHE A 305 -3.73 31.90 -13.18
N LEU A 306 -4.18 31.19 -14.22
CA LEU A 306 -3.94 31.58 -15.62
C LEU A 306 -4.78 32.79 -16.06
N ARG A 307 -5.94 33.02 -15.44
CA ARG A 307 -6.76 34.24 -15.69
C ARG A 307 -6.23 35.48 -14.99
N ASN A 308 -5.37 35.31 -13.97
CA ASN A 308 -4.78 36.40 -13.19
C ASN A 308 -3.32 36.71 -13.58
N VAL A 309 -2.80 36.13 -14.66
CA VAL A 309 -1.56 36.62 -15.26
C VAL A 309 -1.90 37.95 -15.95
N PRO A 310 -1.36 39.10 -15.51
CA PRO A 310 -1.55 40.34 -16.24
C PRO A 310 -1.04 40.13 -17.65
N GLU A 311 -1.84 40.45 -18.67
CA GLU A 311 -1.36 40.54 -20.05
C GLU A 311 -0.13 41.46 -20.04
N ALA A 312 1.06 40.88 -20.19
CA ALA A 312 2.25 41.64 -20.50
C ALA A 312 2.04 42.18 -21.91
N GLY A 313 1.53 43.42 -21.98
CA GLY A 313 1.37 44.15 -23.22
C GLY A 313 2.70 44.21 -23.97
N PHE A 314 2.66 43.75 -25.21
CA PHE A 314 3.62 44.13 -26.25
C PHE A 314 3.28 45.54 -26.76
#